data_AF-A0A925GGK3-F1
#
_entry.id   AF-A0A925GGK3-F1
#
_cell.length_a   1.000
_cell.length_b   1.000
_cell.length_c   1.000
_cell.angle_alpha   90.00
_cell.angle_beta   90.00
_cell.angle_gamma   90.00
#
_symmetry.space_group_name_H-M   'P 1'
#
loop_
_entity.id
_entity.type
_entity.pdbx_description
1 polymer ?
#
loop_
_entity_poly.entity_id
_entity_poly.type
_entity_poly.pdbx_seq_one_letter_code
_entity_poly.pdbx_strand_id
1 'polypeptide(L)' 'MLFLLSPAKSLDYETAAPAALAALPPTPPLFVKHSKELIDILRGYTPPQISELMDLSDNLSALNV' A
#
# COMPACT_ATOMS: atom_id res chain seq x y z
N MET A 1 22.82 -4.36 12.59
CA MET A 1 22.44 -2.99 12.24
C MET A 1 21.05 -3.03 11.61
N LEU A 2 20.14 -2.13 12.02
CA LEU A 2 18.78 -2.02 11.47
C LEU A 2 18.60 -0.64 10.85
N PHE A 3 18.10 -0.61 9.61
CA PHE A 3 17.72 0.62 8.92
C PHE A 3 16.20 0.77 8.96
N LEU A 4 15.72 2.01 9.15
CA LEU A 4 14.30 2.35 9.08
C LEU A 4 14.12 3.44 8.02
N LEU A 5 13.25 3.15 7.05
CA LEU A 5 12.95 4.05 5.93
C LEU A 5 11.45 4.30 5.89
N SER A 6 11.06 5.51 5.49
CA SER A 6 9.66 5.82 5.21
C SER A 6 9.20 5.13 3.91
N PRO A 7 7.91 4.73 3.82
CA PRO A 7 7.36 4.19 2.58
C PRO A 7 7.16 5.28 1.50
N ALA A 8 6.95 4.84 0.27
CA ALA A 8 6.56 5.71 -0.84
C ALA A 8 5.03 5.69 -1.05
N LYS A 9 4.49 6.76 -1.66
CA LYS A 9 3.08 6.81 -2.08
C LYS A 9 2.85 6.11 -3.42
N SER A 10 3.83 6.15 -4.32
CA SER A 10 3.79 5.52 -5.64
C SER A 10 4.19 4.05 -5.55
N LEU A 11 3.49 3.20 -6.31
CA LEU A 11 3.79 1.79 -6.44
C LEU A 11 4.15 1.48 -7.90
N ASP A 12 5.15 0.64 -8.12
CA ASP A 12 5.54 0.13 -9.43
C ASP A 12 5.39 -1.39 -9.43
N TYR A 13 4.43 -1.87 -10.22
CA TYR A 13 4.16 -3.29 -10.41
C TYR A 13 4.59 -3.80 -11.80
N GLU A 14 5.09 -2.91 -12.65
CA GLU A 14 5.40 -3.21 -14.06
C GLU A 14 6.90 -3.51 -14.26
N THR A 15 7.75 -2.77 -13.55
CA THR A 15 9.20 -2.97 -13.65
C THR A 15 9.62 -4.26 -12.96
N ALA A 16 10.36 -5.11 -13.68
CA ALA A 16 10.94 -6.31 -13.09
C ALA A 16 11.87 -5.96 -11.91
N ALA A 17 11.75 -6.71 -10.82
CA ALA A 17 12.62 -6.52 -9.66
C ALA A 17 14.10 -6.67 -10.05
N PRO A 18 15.01 -5.82 -9.53
CA PRO A 18 16.45 -5.95 -9.76
C PRO A 18 16.94 -7.38 -9.44
N ALA A 19 17.84 -7.91 -10.26
CA ALA A 19 18.29 -9.31 -10.16
C ALA A 19 18.76 -9.71 -8.75
N ALA A 20 19.40 -8.79 -8.02
CA ALA A 20 19.85 -9.01 -6.65
C ALA A 20 18.69 -9.19 -5.65
N LEU A 21 17.55 -8.52 -5.86
CA LEU A 21 16.35 -8.68 -5.04
C LEU A 21 15.53 -9.90 -5.47
N ALA A 22 15.42 -10.14 -6.79
CA ALA A 22 14.71 -11.29 -7.34
C ALA A 22 15.34 -12.64 -6.93
N ALA A 23 16.64 -12.66 -6.61
CA ALA A 23 17.33 -13.83 -6.11
C ALA A 23 17.00 -14.18 -4.64
N LEU A 24 16.32 -13.29 -3.90
CA LEU A 24 15.93 -13.52 -2.51
C LEU A 24 14.49 -14.06 -2.43
N PRO A 25 14.21 -15.04 -1.55
CA PRO A 25 12.83 -15.50 -1.37
C PRO A 25 11.97 -14.40 -0.71
N PRO A 26 10.78 -14.09 -1.26
CA PRO A 26 9.88 -13.14 -0.63
C PRO A 26 9.36 -13.71 0.70
N THR A 27 9.12 -12.83 1.67
CA THR A 27 8.57 -13.20 2.97
C THR A 27 7.19 -12.58 3.17
N PRO A 28 6.28 -13.27 3.88
CA PRO A 28 4.99 -12.69 4.23
C PRO A 28 5.15 -11.60 5.31
N PRO A 29 4.33 -10.54 5.29
CA PRO A 29 4.31 -9.55 6.36
C PRO A 29 3.93 -10.18 7.71
N LEU A 30 4.51 -9.69 8.80
CA LEU A 30 4.25 -10.24 10.14
C LEU A 30 2.89 -9.81 10.73
N PHE A 31 2.35 -8.67 10.32
CA PHE A 31 1.20 -8.03 10.98
C PHE A 31 -0.09 -8.03 10.15
N VAL A 32 -0.29 -9.06 9.30
CA VAL A 32 -1.44 -9.16 8.38
C VAL A 32 -2.79 -9.00 9.10
N LYS A 33 -2.94 -9.52 10.33
CA LYS A 33 -4.17 -9.36 11.13
C LYS A 33 -4.52 -7.89 11.39
N HIS A 34 -3.54 -7.09 11.81
CA HIS A 34 -3.75 -5.66 12.09
C HIS A 34 -3.97 -4.89 10.78
N SER A 35 -3.24 -5.21 9.71
CA SER A 35 -3.48 -4.63 8.39
C SER A 35 -4.91 -4.90 7.90
N LYS A 36 -5.44 -6.09 8.16
CA LYS A 36 -6.82 -6.45 7.81
C LYS A 36 -7.86 -5.61 8.55
N GLU A 37 -7.67 -5.36 9.84
CA GLU A 37 -8.58 -4.49 10.63
C GLU A 37 -8.68 -3.08 10.03
N LEU A 38 -7.56 -2.52 9.55
CA LEU A 38 -7.55 -1.22 8.85
C LEU A 38 -8.28 -1.28 7.51
N ILE A 39 -8.05 -2.33 6.71
CA ILE A 39 -8.73 -2.52 5.42
C ILE A 39 -10.24 -2.71 5.60
N ASP A 40 -10.67 -3.43 6.63
CA ASP A 40 -12.09 -3.64 6.90
C ASP A 40 -12.81 -2.31 7.22
N ILE A 41 -12.11 -1.33 7.81
CA ILE A 41 -12.62 0.05 7.99
C ILE A 41 -12.64 0.80 6.65
N LEU A 42 -11.51 0.84 5.92
CA LEU A 42 -11.36 1.62 4.70
C LEU A 42 -12.34 1.19 3.60
N ARG A 43 -12.68 -0.10 3.50
CA ARG A 43 -13.68 -0.62 2.56
C ARG A 43 -15.10 -0.07 2.79
N GLY A 44 -15.38 0.50 3.96
CA GLY A 44 -16.65 1.16 4.25
C GLY A 44 -16.77 2.56 3.66
N TYR A 45 -15.67 3.12 3.13
CA TYR A 45 -15.63 4.48 2.61
C TYR A 45 -15.99 4.52 1.12
N THR A 46 -16.69 5.57 0.74
CA THR A 46 -16.92 5.91 -0.67
C THR A 46 -15.72 6.67 -1.24
N PRO A 47 -15.53 6.71 -2.57
CA PRO A 47 -14.42 7.45 -3.18
C PRO A 47 -14.33 8.92 -2.75
N PRO A 48 -15.43 9.70 -2.64
CA PRO A 48 -15.36 11.07 -2.12
C PRO A 48 -14.87 11.16 -0.67
N GLN A 49 -15.25 10.20 0.18
CA GLN A 49 -14.77 10.17 1.56
C GLN A 49 -13.28 9.78 1.64
N ILE A 50 -12.79 8.91 0.75
CA ILE A 50 -11.35 8.63 0.62
C ILE A 50 -10.59 9.86 0.13
N SER A 51 -11.12 10.58 -0.86
CA SER A 51 -10.55 11.84 -1.35
C SER A 51 -10.34 12.85 -0.24
N GLU A 52 -11.38 13.10 0.57
CA GLU A 52 -11.32 14.02 1.71
C GLU A 52 -10.38 13.52 2.80
N LEU A 53 -10.43 12.23 3.15
CA LEU A 53 -9.59 11.64 4.20
C LEU A 53 -8.09 11.69 3.86
N MET A 54 -7.75 11.43 2.60
CA MET A 54 -6.37 11.22 2.17
C MET A 54 -5.80 12.39 1.34
N ASP A 55 -6.59 13.44 1.11
CA ASP A 55 -6.28 14.59 0.26
C ASP A 55 -5.85 14.13 -1.15
N LEU A 56 -6.72 13.33 -1.78
CA LEU A 56 -6.47 12.70 -3.08
C LEU A 56 -7.39 13.24 -4.17
N SER A 57 -6.93 13.18 -5.43
CA SER A 57 -7.78 13.44 -6.59
C SER A 57 -8.88 12.38 -6.74
N ASP A 58 -9.93 12.69 -7.49
CA ASP A 58 -11.03 11.75 -7.76
C ASP A 58 -10.53 10.44 -8.38
N ASN A 59 -9.64 10.54 -9.38
CA ASN A 59 -9.08 9.37 -10.07
C ASN A 59 -8.29 8.47 -9.10
N LEU A 60 -7.50 9.08 -8.22
CA LEU A 60 -6.68 8.33 -7.28
C LEU A 60 -7.54 7.76 -6.15
N SER A 61 -8.59 8.46 -5.73
CA SER A 61 -9.53 7.98 -4.72
C SER A 61 -10.35 6.79 -5.23
N ALA A 62 -10.78 6.83 -6.50
CA ALA A 62 -11.45 5.69 -7.15
C ALA A 62 -10.55 4.45 -7.25
N LEU A 63 -9.23 4.62 -7.34
CA LEU A 63 -8.25 3.52 -7.34
C LEU A 63 -8.01 2.94 -5.94
N ASN A 64 -8.28 3.70 -4.88
CA ASN A 64 -7.95 3.34 -3.49
C ASN A 64 -9.18 2.92 -2.64
N VAL A 65 -10.31 2.61 -3.28
CA VAL A 65 -11.53 2.06 -2.65
C VAL A 65 -11.58 0.54 -2.77
#